data_AF-X1UK09-F1
#
_entry.id   AF-X1UK09-F1
#
_cell.length_a   1.000
_cell.length_b   1.000
_cell.length_c   1.000
_cell.angle_alpha   90.00
_cell.angle_beta   90.00
_cell.angle_gamma   90.00
#
_symmetry.space_group_name_H-M   'P 1'
#
loop_
_entity.id
_entity.type
_entity.pdbx_description
1 polymer ?
#
loop_
_entity_poly.entity_id
_entity_poly.type
_entity_poly.pdbx_seq_one_letter_code
_entity_poly.pdbx_strand_id
1 'polypeptide(L)'
;KTFVVSVITQYYWVLQTFDAVENAREHHKTMQWLYERVEKLAKAGRVPRYFEVHRVHQDKLNAEDAYIQAQKEYKQALDEFKFWQLSFPANVEFQLDVNELEVLRSVVRSKPEFSEAEAIEVALVERLDLANRGDAIADAERKVLVAADGLRGELNLFVGVDATSLSDSSELAGVGALDDGFTTDRNRLNPMRRLRDNNPLRSFLNESEIGIDVELPLDRVLEQNIYRKALIVLSQRQREYEEMSDWVTLEVRQAYRDLTEAAERYRVQLESLELAQKR
;
A
#
# COMPACT_ATOMS: atom_id res chain seq x y z
N LYS A 1 -1.90 -6.55 5.61
CA LYS A 1 -2.54 -6.32 6.94
C LYS A 1 -3.08 -4.89 7.07
N THR A 2 -2.34 -3.86 6.65
CA THR A 2 -2.76 -2.44 6.69
C THR A 2 -4.13 -2.16 6.06
N PHE A 3 -4.45 -2.81 4.94
CA PHE A 3 -5.75 -2.66 4.27
C PHE A 3 -6.94 -3.09 5.14
N VAL A 4 -6.84 -4.22 5.83
CA VAL A 4 -7.96 -4.72 6.67
C VAL A 4 -8.19 -3.78 7.85
N VAL A 5 -7.11 -3.34 8.50
CA VAL A 5 -7.19 -2.36 9.60
C VAL A 5 -7.80 -1.05 9.10
N SER A 6 -7.39 -0.53 7.95
CA SER A 6 -7.98 0.69 7.40
C SER A 6 -9.47 0.56 7.07
N VAL A 7 -9.89 -0.60 6.55
CA VAL A 7 -11.31 -0.88 6.28
C VAL A 7 -12.12 -0.90 7.58
N ILE A 8 -11.62 -1.58 8.62
CA ILE A 8 -12.29 -1.64 9.93
C ILE A 8 -12.36 -0.26 10.59
N THR A 9 -11.27 0.51 10.55
CA THR A 9 -11.25 1.88 11.08
C THR A 9 -12.27 2.77 10.37
N GLN A 10 -12.33 2.70 9.04
CA GLN A 10 -13.31 3.48 8.27
C GLN A 10 -14.74 3.03 8.56
N TYR A 11 -14.97 1.72 8.70
CA TYR A 11 -16.27 1.15 9.06
C TYR A 11 -16.79 1.74 10.39
N TYR A 12 -15.97 1.72 11.44
CA TYR A 12 -16.37 2.29 12.73
C TYR A 12 -16.52 3.81 12.70
N TRP A 13 -15.72 4.51 11.89
CA TRP A 13 -15.88 5.95 11.70
C TRP A 13 -17.24 6.29 11.06
N VAL A 14 -17.69 5.55 10.05
CA VAL A 14 -19.02 5.75 9.46
C VAL A 14 -20.11 5.47 10.51
N LEU A 15 -19.99 4.39 11.31
CA LEU A 15 -20.93 4.13 12.40
C LEU A 15 -20.94 5.25 13.45
N GLN A 16 -19.80 5.86 13.77
CA GLN A 16 -19.73 6.99 14.67
C GLN A 16 -20.44 8.23 14.11
N THR A 17 -20.29 8.51 12.80
CA THR A 17 -21.04 9.61 12.16
C THR A 17 -22.55 9.36 12.15
N PHE A 18 -22.98 8.10 12.04
CA PHE A 18 -24.39 7.73 12.19
C PHE A 18 -24.92 8.03 13.61
N ASP A 19 -24.18 7.63 14.66
CA ASP A 19 -24.55 7.92 16.06
C ASP A 19 -24.60 9.44 16.32
N ALA A 20 -23.70 10.22 15.69
CA ALA A 20 -23.73 11.68 15.75
C ALA A 20 -25.01 12.28 15.13
N VAL A 21 -25.51 11.71 14.04
CA VAL A 21 -26.79 12.12 13.42
C VAL A 21 -27.96 11.89 14.37
N GLU A 22 -28.04 10.70 14.99
CA GLU A 22 -29.14 10.41 15.93
C GLU A 22 -29.07 11.28 17.18
N ASN A 23 -27.88 11.54 17.73
CA ASN A 23 -27.70 12.48 18.83
C ASN A 23 -28.13 13.92 18.45
N ALA A 24 -27.73 14.41 17.27
CA ALA A 24 -28.13 15.74 16.79
C ALA A 24 -29.65 15.82 16.54
N ARG A 25 -30.26 14.73 16.06
CA ARG A 25 -31.70 14.62 15.85
C ARG A 25 -32.47 14.73 17.15
N GLU A 26 -32.07 14.00 18.20
CA GLU A 26 -32.71 14.06 19.51
C GLU A 26 -32.53 15.42 20.18
N HIS A 27 -31.36 16.05 20.02
CA HIS A 27 -31.13 17.41 20.47
C HIS A 27 -32.07 18.42 19.76
N HIS A 28 -32.21 18.33 18.44
CA HIS A 28 -33.12 19.17 17.66
C HIS A 28 -34.59 19.00 18.12
N LYS A 29 -35.06 17.76 18.29
CA LYS A 29 -36.41 17.47 18.82
C LYS A 29 -36.63 18.11 20.19
N THR A 30 -35.65 17.99 21.08
CA THR A 30 -35.69 18.56 22.43
C THR A 30 -35.79 20.08 22.38
N MET A 31 -34.99 20.74 21.53
CA MET A 31 -35.03 22.20 21.35
C MET A 31 -36.33 22.68 20.72
N GLN A 32 -36.90 21.92 19.78
CA GLN A 32 -38.23 22.22 19.24
C GLN A 32 -39.30 22.19 20.34
N TRP A 33 -39.32 21.13 21.15
CA TRP A 33 -40.26 21.01 22.27
C TRP A 33 -40.09 22.16 23.28
N LEU A 34 -38.84 22.52 23.60
CA LEU A 34 -38.53 23.62 24.52
C LEU A 34 -39.01 24.97 23.96
N TYR A 35 -38.78 25.23 22.68
CA TYR A 35 -39.27 26.43 22.01
C TYR A 35 -40.81 26.53 22.09
N GLU A 36 -41.53 25.47 21.75
CA GLU A 36 -43.00 25.45 21.82
C GLU A 36 -43.51 25.68 23.25
N ARG A 37 -42.81 25.13 24.25
CA ARG A 37 -43.15 25.32 25.66
C ARG A 37 -42.91 26.76 26.11
N VAL A 38 -41.75 27.34 25.80
CA VAL A 38 -41.39 28.72 26.18
C VAL A 38 -42.29 29.72 25.47
N GLU A 39 -42.64 29.48 24.20
CA GLU A 39 -43.57 30.31 23.46
C GLU A 39 -44.97 30.35 24.11
N LYS A 40 -45.49 29.20 24.56
CA LYS A 40 -46.76 29.10 25.30
C LYS A 40 -46.70 29.85 26.64
N LEU A 41 -45.60 29.73 27.39
CA LEU A 41 -45.42 30.43 28.66
C LEU A 41 -45.32 31.95 28.48
N ALA A 42 -44.64 32.40 27.43
CA ALA A 42 -44.53 33.80 27.07
C ALA A 42 -45.90 34.37 26.66
N LYS A 43 -46.71 33.62 25.89
CA LYS A 43 -48.11 33.98 25.58
C LYS A 43 -48.97 34.14 26.83
N ALA A 44 -48.70 33.34 27.87
CA ALA A 44 -49.35 33.43 29.17
C ALA A 44 -48.75 34.50 30.11
N GLY A 45 -47.79 35.31 29.64
CA GLY A 45 -47.13 36.35 30.44
C GLY A 45 -46.21 35.83 31.55
N ARG A 46 -45.88 34.53 31.56
CA ARG A 46 -45.05 33.90 32.61
C ARG A 46 -43.55 34.00 32.34
N VAL A 47 -43.16 34.36 31.13
CA VAL A 47 -41.76 34.48 30.69
C VAL A 47 -41.62 35.72 29.80
N PRO A 48 -40.50 36.47 29.89
CA PRO A 48 -40.24 37.61 29.00
C PRO A 48 -40.30 37.21 27.52
N ARG A 49 -41.31 37.71 26.80
CA ARG A 49 -41.58 37.29 25.41
C ARG A 49 -40.46 37.66 24.43
N TYR A 50 -39.84 38.82 24.59
CA TYR A 50 -38.84 39.28 23.63
C TYR A 50 -37.54 38.48 23.81
N PHE A 51 -36.83 38.62 24.93
CA PHE A 51 -35.50 38.03 25.08
C PHE A 51 -35.49 36.49 25.10
N GLU A 52 -36.28 35.86 25.96
CA GLU A 52 -36.20 34.42 26.19
C GLU A 52 -36.71 33.59 25.01
N VAL A 53 -37.81 34.02 24.36
CA VAL A 53 -38.33 33.31 23.17
C VAL A 53 -37.35 33.45 22.00
N HIS A 54 -36.76 34.64 21.79
CA HIS A 54 -35.78 34.83 20.72
C HIS A 54 -34.51 34.01 20.95
N ARG A 55 -34.01 33.92 22.19
CA ARG A 55 -32.85 33.07 22.53
C ARG A 55 -33.12 31.60 22.21
N VAL A 56 -34.22 31.05 22.73
CA VAL A 56 -34.57 29.63 22.51
C VAL A 56 -34.90 29.34 21.04
N HIS A 57 -35.47 30.32 20.32
CA HIS A 57 -35.65 30.19 18.87
C HIS A 57 -34.30 30.08 18.14
N GLN A 58 -33.32 30.90 18.50
CA GLN A 58 -31.97 30.82 17.95
C GLN A 58 -31.31 29.47 18.29
N ASP A 59 -31.46 28.99 19.52
CA ASP A 59 -30.93 27.68 19.94
C ASP A 59 -31.56 26.53 19.13
N LYS A 60 -32.87 26.60 18.85
CA LYS A 60 -33.54 25.65 17.94
C LYS A 60 -32.94 25.68 16.54
N LEU A 61 -32.76 26.88 15.96
CA LEU A 61 -32.18 27.02 14.61
C LEU A 61 -30.75 26.48 14.54
N ASN A 62 -29.93 26.75 15.57
CA ASN A 62 -28.58 26.20 15.68
C ASN A 62 -28.60 24.67 15.78
N ALA A 63 -29.55 24.09 16.53
CA ALA A 63 -29.71 22.64 16.62
C ALA A 63 -30.18 22.01 15.30
N GLU A 64 -31.01 22.71 14.53
CA GLU A 64 -31.44 22.30 13.18
C GLU A 64 -30.27 22.29 12.19
N ASP A 65 -29.48 23.36 12.17
CA ASP A 65 -28.28 23.47 11.34
C ASP A 65 -27.27 22.35 11.66
N ALA A 66 -27.02 22.10 12.96
CA ALA A 66 -26.16 21.01 13.41
C ALA A 66 -26.66 19.63 12.94
N TYR A 67 -27.98 19.38 12.98
CA TYR A 67 -28.56 18.13 12.48
C TYR A 67 -28.41 17.97 10.97
N ILE A 68 -28.68 19.03 10.19
CA ILE A 68 -28.49 19.03 8.73
C ILE A 68 -27.03 18.75 8.37
N GLN A 69 -26.10 19.39 9.08
CA GLN A 69 -24.68 19.20 8.87
C GLN A 69 -24.23 17.77 9.21
N ALA A 70 -24.66 17.22 10.35
CA ALA A 70 -24.38 15.83 10.72
C ALA A 70 -24.91 14.84 9.66
N GLN A 71 -26.13 15.07 9.14
CA GLN A 71 -26.70 14.23 8.08
C GLN A 71 -25.86 14.26 6.80
N LYS A 72 -25.38 15.44 6.41
CA LYS A 72 -24.51 15.60 5.24
C LYS A 72 -23.19 14.86 5.44
N GLU A 73 -22.56 15.01 6.61
CA GLU A 73 -21.31 14.35 6.96
C GLU A 73 -21.45 12.83 6.93
N TYR A 74 -22.50 12.26 7.53
CA TYR A 74 -22.77 10.83 7.49
C TYR A 74 -22.94 10.30 6.04
N LYS A 75 -23.69 11.02 5.20
CA LYS A 75 -23.87 10.63 3.79
C LYS A 75 -22.54 10.64 3.03
N GLN A 76 -21.73 11.68 3.22
CA GLN A 76 -20.40 11.78 2.63
C GLN A 76 -19.48 10.64 3.11
N ALA A 77 -19.48 10.36 4.41
CA ALA A 77 -18.73 9.28 5.02
C ALA A 77 -19.08 7.91 4.43
N LEU A 78 -20.37 7.66 4.26
CA LEU A 78 -20.90 6.43 3.69
C LEU A 78 -20.53 6.29 2.21
N ASP A 79 -20.63 7.37 1.43
CA ASP A 79 -20.28 7.36 0.01
C ASP A 79 -18.78 7.15 -0.21
N GLU A 80 -17.93 7.79 0.60
CA GLU A 80 -16.48 7.58 0.60
C GLU A 80 -16.11 6.14 0.95
N PHE A 81 -16.79 5.55 1.92
CA PHE A 81 -16.59 4.15 2.27
C PHE A 81 -16.97 3.20 1.14
N LYS A 82 -18.13 3.42 0.49
CA LYS A 82 -18.56 2.64 -0.68
C LYS A 82 -17.55 2.73 -1.82
N PHE A 83 -17.13 3.96 -2.16
CA PHE A 83 -16.30 4.22 -3.32
C PHE A 83 -14.84 3.79 -3.10
N TRP A 84 -14.19 4.26 -2.04
CA TRP A 84 -12.74 4.09 -1.85
C TRP A 84 -12.35 2.74 -1.26
N GLN A 85 -13.21 2.11 -0.46
CA GLN A 85 -12.86 0.87 0.26
C GLN A 85 -13.48 -0.38 -0.38
N LEU A 86 -14.75 -0.32 -0.74
CA LEU A 86 -15.48 -1.49 -1.24
C LEU A 86 -15.61 -1.51 -2.77
N SER A 87 -15.19 -0.44 -3.46
CA SER A 87 -15.35 -0.28 -4.91
C SER A 87 -16.79 -0.52 -5.38
N PHE A 88 -17.76 -0.18 -4.53
CA PHE A 88 -19.18 -0.27 -4.87
C PHE A 88 -19.63 0.96 -5.66
N PRO A 89 -20.49 0.78 -6.67
CA PRO A 89 -21.18 1.90 -7.31
C PRO A 89 -22.03 2.67 -6.29
N ALA A 90 -22.03 4.01 -6.38
CA ALA A 90 -22.70 4.89 -5.41
C ALA A 90 -24.23 4.70 -5.32
N ASN A 91 -24.85 4.07 -6.30
CA ASN A 91 -26.29 3.82 -6.36
C ASN A 91 -26.76 2.60 -5.54
N VAL A 92 -25.84 1.85 -4.92
CA VAL A 92 -26.21 0.74 -4.04
C VAL A 92 -26.66 1.28 -2.69
N GLU A 93 -27.91 0.99 -2.32
CA GLU A 93 -28.40 1.21 -0.95
C GLU A 93 -27.66 0.26 -0.02
N PHE A 94 -26.90 0.84 0.90
CA PHE A 94 -26.02 0.12 1.80
C PHE A 94 -26.14 0.79 3.16
N GLN A 95 -26.56 0.02 4.16
CA GLN A 95 -26.65 0.45 5.56
C GLN A 95 -25.71 -0.43 6.37
N LEU A 96 -24.95 0.21 7.24
CA LEU A 96 -24.08 -0.48 8.17
C LEU A 96 -24.90 -1.02 9.35
N ASP A 97 -24.47 -2.15 9.89
CA ASP A 97 -25.09 -2.73 11.09
C ASP A 97 -24.74 -1.88 12.31
N VAL A 98 -25.74 -1.23 12.88
CA VAL A 98 -25.60 -0.37 14.06
C VAL A 98 -25.25 -1.19 15.31
N ASN A 99 -25.60 -2.48 15.34
CA ASN A 99 -25.35 -3.35 16.48
C ASN A 99 -23.84 -3.58 16.74
N GLU A 100 -22.99 -3.39 15.73
CA GLU A 100 -21.53 -3.51 15.88
C GLU A 100 -20.93 -2.50 16.87
N LEU A 101 -21.54 -1.31 17.00
CA LEU A 101 -21.12 -0.36 18.05
C LEU A 101 -21.43 -0.90 19.45
N GLU A 102 -22.55 -1.60 19.64
CA GLU A 102 -22.88 -2.18 20.94
C GLU A 102 -21.90 -3.29 21.33
N VAL A 103 -21.52 -4.12 20.35
CA VAL A 103 -20.48 -5.14 20.52
C VAL A 103 -19.17 -4.47 20.92
N LEU A 104 -18.74 -3.42 20.22
CA LEU A 104 -17.51 -2.69 20.54
C LEU A 104 -17.54 -2.08 21.95
N ARG A 105 -18.68 -1.51 22.37
CA ARG A 105 -18.87 -0.97 23.72
C ARG A 105 -18.70 -2.02 24.81
N SER A 106 -19.07 -3.27 24.55
CA SER A 106 -18.88 -4.37 25.50
C SER A 106 -17.40 -4.76 25.64
N VAL A 107 -16.66 -4.77 24.54
CA VAL A 107 -15.23 -5.12 24.48
C VAL A 107 -14.35 -4.04 25.11
N VAL A 108 -14.66 -2.75 24.89
CA VAL A 108 -13.87 -1.63 25.43
C VAL A 108 -13.99 -1.51 26.95
N ARG A 109 -15.06 -2.05 27.57
CA ARG A 109 -15.20 -2.08 29.03
C ARG A 109 -14.20 -3.01 29.71
N SER A 110 -13.78 -4.08 29.05
CA SER A 110 -12.70 -4.94 29.53
C SER A 110 -11.35 -4.33 29.16
N LYS A 111 -10.48 -4.13 30.16
CA LYS A 111 -9.07 -3.81 29.92
C LYS A 111 -8.45 -4.93 29.06
N PRO A 112 -7.42 -4.63 28.25
CA PRO A 112 -6.71 -5.66 27.50
C PRO A 112 -6.24 -6.77 28.46
N GLU A 113 -6.47 -8.03 28.09
CA GLU A 113 -6.11 -9.20 28.91
C GLU A 113 -4.61 -9.53 28.86
N PHE A 114 -3.85 -8.84 28.01
CA PHE A 114 -2.43 -9.02 27.79
C PHE A 114 -1.61 -7.85 28.36
N SER A 115 -0.33 -8.11 28.66
CA SER A 115 0.59 -7.08 29.16
C SER A 115 1.28 -6.30 28.04
N GLU A 116 1.81 -5.10 28.35
CA GLU A 116 2.63 -4.32 27.40
C GLU A 116 3.85 -5.14 26.92
N ALA A 117 4.51 -5.85 27.83
CA ALA A 117 5.69 -6.65 27.52
C ALA A 117 5.36 -7.81 26.55
N GLU A 118 4.24 -8.49 26.79
CA GLU A 118 3.74 -9.56 25.93
C GLU A 118 3.39 -9.03 24.53
N ALA A 119 2.74 -7.86 24.44
CA ALA A 119 2.44 -7.24 23.16
C ALA A 119 3.72 -6.89 22.37
N ILE A 120 4.76 -6.40 23.04
CA ILE A 120 6.06 -6.08 22.43
C ILE A 120 6.73 -7.37 21.93
N GLU A 121 6.76 -8.42 22.75
CA GLU A 121 7.36 -9.70 22.39
C GLU A 121 6.70 -10.30 21.14
N VAL A 122 5.36 -10.38 21.14
CA VAL A 122 4.59 -10.86 19.98
C VAL A 122 4.85 -9.98 18.76
N ALA A 123 4.93 -8.67 18.91
CA ALA A 123 5.18 -7.77 17.79
C ALA A 123 6.59 -7.95 17.20
N LEU A 124 7.62 -8.17 18.00
CA LEU A 124 8.97 -8.42 17.51
C LEU A 124 9.10 -9.76 16.77
N VAL A 125 8.25 -10.73 17.09
CA VAL A 125 8.24 -12.06 16.44
C VAL A 125 7.36 -12.08 15.18
N GLU A 126 6.14 -11.56 15.25
CA GLU A 126 5.10 -11.77 14.23
C GLU A 126 4.98 -10.63 13.20
N ARG A 127 5.76 -9.55 13.36
CA ARG A 127 5.74 -8.44 12.41
C ARG A 127 6.47 -8.79 11.12
N LEU A 128 5.69 -8.86 10.05
CA LEU A 128 6.17 -9.16 8.71
C LEU A 128 7.12 -8.10 8.16
N ASP A 129 6.94 -6.82 8.50
CA ASP A 129 7.83 -5.75 8.06
C ASP A 129 9.21 -5.82 8.74
N LEU A 130 9.26 -6.21 10.02
CA LEU A 130 10.52 -6.51 10.69
C LEU A 130 11.18 -7.78 10.14
N ALA A 131 10.41 -8.83 9.90
CA ALA A 131 10.90 -10.06 9.27
C ALA A 131 11.52 -9.81 7.88
N ASN A 132 10.86 -9.01 7.03
CA ASN A 132 11.39 -8.62 5.73
C ASN A 132 12.74 -7.88 5.82
N ARG A 133 12.96 -7.09 6.87
CA ARG A 133 14.25 -6.44 7.12
C ARG A 133 15.32 -7.43 7.59
N GLY A 134 14.94 -8.41 8.40
CA GLY A 134 15.82 -9.53 8.76
C GLY A 134 16.28 -10.30 7.52
N ASP A 135 15.36 -10.63 6.61
CA ASP A 135 15.68 -11.28 5.33
C ASP A 135 16.61 -10.42 4.46
N ALA A 136 16.43 -9.09 4.48
CA ALA A 136 17.30 -8.18 3.75
C ALA A 136 18.75 -8.17 4.26
N ILE A 137 18.98 -8.45 5.56
CA ILE A 137 20.33 -8.67 6.10
C ILE A 137 20.92 -9.95 5.52
N ALA A 138 20.19 -11.07 5.59
CA ALA A 138 20.66 -12.34 5.04
C ALA A 138 20.97 -12.26 3.54
N ASP A 139 20.16 -11.52 2.77
CA ASP A 139 20.45 -11.21 1.36
C ASP A 139 21.71 -10.36 1.18
N ALA A 140 21.93 -9.37 2.04
CA ALA A 140 23.14 -8.56 2.01
C ALA A 140 24.39 -9.39 2.36
N GLU A 141 24.30 -10.30 3.33
CA GLU A 141 25.38 -11.25 3.67
C GLU A 141 25.72 -12.14 2.47
N ARG A 142 24.71 -12.71 1.81
CA ARG A 142 24.92 -13.48 0.57
C ARG A 142 25.59 -12.64 -0.52
N LYS A 143 25.21 -11.37 -0.69
CA LYS A 143 25.85 -10.47 -1.66
C LYS A 143 27.30 -10.16 -1.31
N VAL A 144 27.65 -10.09 -0.03
CA VAL A 144 29.05 -9.96 0.42
C VAL A 144 29.85 -11.19 0.01
N LEU A 145 29.29 -12.40 0.20
CA LEU A 145 29.93 -13.64 -0.23
C LEU A 145 30.14 -13.69 -1.76
N VAL A 146 29.13 -13.33 -2.55
CA VAL A 146 29.24 -13.26 -4.02
C VAL A 146 30.30 -12.24 -4.44
N ALA A 147 30.34 -11.06 -3.81
CA ALA A 147 31.35 -10.05 -4.09
C ALA A 147 32.77 -10.49 -3.67
N ALA A 148 32.89 -11.29 -2.61
CA ALA A 148 34.15 -11.88 -2.17
C ALA A 148 34.62 -12.96 -3.16
N ASP A 149 33.71 -13.78 -3.70
CA ASP A 149 34.04 -14.76 -4.73
C ASP A 149 34.48 -14.07 -6.04
N GLY A 150 33.89 -12.92 -6.37
CA GLY A 150 34.35 -12.07 -7.46
C GLY A 150 35.77 -11.51 -7.29
N LEU A 151 36.42 -11.65 -6.12
CA LEU A 151 37.85 -11.32 -5.96
C LEU A 151 38.78 -12.49 -6.32
N ARG A 152 38.23 -13.69 -6.51
CA ARG A 152 38.97 -14.89 -6.88
C ARG A 152 39.17 -14.94 -8.40
N GLY A 153 40.06 -15.83 -8.86
CA GLY A 153 40.19 -16.10 -10.29
C GLY A 153 38.98 -16.84 -10.83
N GLU A 154 38.65 -16.60 -12.10
CA GLU A 154 37.50 -17.19 -12.78
C GLU A 154 37.96 -18.19 -13.85
N LEU A 155 37.20 -19.28 -14.01
CA LEU A 155 37.42 -20.29 -15.04
C LEU A 155 36.13 -20.41 -15.85
N ASN A 156 36.16 -19.97 -17.10
CA ASN A 156 35.01 -20.01 -17.99
C ASN A 156 35.20 -21.09 -19.05
N LEU A 157 34.21 -21.97 -19.16
CA LEU A 157 34.14 -23.00 -20.19
C LEU A 157 33.09 -22.62 -21.22
N PHE A 158 33.52 -22.41 -22.45
CA PHE A 158 32.65 -22.09 -23.57
C PHE A 158 32.54 -23.31 -24.49
N VAL A 159 31.32 -23.62 -24.92
CA VAL A 159 31.05 -24.65 -25.92
C VAL A 159 30.22 -24.01 -27.03
N GLY A 160 30.87 -23.74 -28.17
CA GLY A 160 30.22 -23.23 -29.38
C GLY A 160 29.86 -24.39 -30.29
N VAL A 161 28.61 -24.44 -30.75
CA VAL A 161 28.18 -25.32 -31.84
C VAL A 161 27.65 -24.41 -32.94
N ASP A 162 28.42 -24.23 -34.00
CA ASP A 162 28.01 -23.40 -35.14
C ASP A 162 27.17 -24.24 -36.12
N ALA A 163 25.90 -23.89 -36.25
CA ALA A 163 24.96 -24.56 -37.15
C ALA A 163 24.52 -23.58 -38.25
N THR A 164 25.40 -23.34 -39.21
CA THR A 164 25.05 -22.63 -40.44
C THR A 164 24.18 -23.52 -41.33
N SER A 165 22.89 -23.56 -41.03
CA SER A 165 21.86 -24.05 -41.94
C SER A 165 21.79 -23.11 -43.14
N LEU A 166 22.23 -23.57 -44.32
CA LEU A 166 21.84 -22.95 -45.59
C LEU A 166 20.32 -23.06 -45.75
N SER A 167 19.59 -22.02 -45.36
CA SER A 167 18.20 -21.82 -45.78
C SER A 167 18.17 -20.81 -46.91
N ASP A 168 18.42 -21.28 -48.13
CA ASP A 168 17.92 -20.60 -49.33
C ASP A 168 16.69 -21.37 -49.82
N SER A 169 15.50 -20.92 -49.41
CA SER A 169 14.28 -20.96 -50.24
C SER A 169 13.11 -20.25 -49.54
N SER A 170 12.81 -19.09 -50.13
CA SER A 170 11.46 -18.62 -50.51
C SER A 170 10.45 -18.17 -49.45
N GLU A 171 9.91 -16.97 -49.74
CA GLU A 171 8.65 -16.37 -49.29
C GLU A 171 8.66 -15.53 -48.00
N LEU A 172 9.37 -14.40 -48.07
CA LEU A 172 9.01 -13.19 -47.33
C LEU A 172 7.90 -12.44 -48.08
N ALA A 173 6.71 -12.38 -47.48
CA ALA A 173 5.63 -11.49 -47.88
C ALA A 173 5.80 -10.10 -47.23
N GLY A 174 5.77 -9.05 -48.05
CA GLY A 174 5.69 -7.62 -47.67
C GLY A 174 7.06 -7.02 -47.33
N VAL A 175 7.61 -6.07 -48.07
CA VAL A 175 7.08 -4.73 -48.37
C VAL A 175 7.50 -4.31 -49.78
N GLY A 176 6.56 -3.74 -50.53
CA GLY A 176 6.75 -3.39 -51.94
C GLY A 176 7.58 -2.13 -52.20
N ALA A 177 8.18 -2.09 -53.38
CA ALA A 177 8.14 -0.94 -54.29
C ALA A 177 8.60 -1.43 -55.67
N LEU A 178 7.74 -1.22 -56.67
CA LEU A 178 8.09 -1.33 -58.07
C LEU A 178 8.61 0.02 -58.56
N ASP A 179 9.48 -0.09 -59.56
CA ASP A 179 9.80 0.90 -60.58
C ASP A 179 10.81 1.99 -60.19
N ASP A 180 12.04 1.80 -60.68
CA ASP A 180 12.78 2.88 -61.32
C ASP A 180 13.46 2.27 -62.55
N GLY A 181 12.91 2.61 -63.72
CA GLY A 181 13.56 2.35 -64.98
C GLY A 181 14.88 3.13 -65.12
N PHE A 182 15.56 2.86 -66.24
CA PHE A 182 16.44 3.76 -66.99
C PHE A 182 17.80 3.15 -67.36
N THR A 183 17.88 2.70 -68.61
CA THR A 183 19.04 2.81 -69.54
C THR A 183 20.29 1.96 -69.30
N THR A 184 21.15 1.59 -70.27
CA THR A 184 21.14 1.52 -71.74
C THR A 184 22.45 0.78 -72.11
N ASP A 185 22.46 0.14 -73.28
CA ASP A 185 23.64 -0.22 -74.10
C ASP A 185 24.58 -1.38 -73.76
N ARG A 186 24.34 -2.49 -74.49
CA ARG A 186 25.12 -2.94 -75.67
C ARG A 186 26.55 -2.39 -75.83
N ASN A 187 27.55 -3.03 -75.22
CA ASN A 187 28.79 -3.50 -75.88
C ASN A 187 29.82 -4.02 -74.86
N ARG A 188 30.09 -5.33 -74.83
CA ARG A 188 31.44 -5.94 -75.01
C ARG A 188 31.50 -7.41 -74.57
N LEU A 189 31.86 -8.24 -75.56
CA LEU A 189 32.65 -9.47 -75.59
C LEU A 189 32.38 -10.62 -74.57
N ASN A 190 31.81 -11.70 -75.12
CA ASN A 190 32.10 -13.13 -74.84
C ASN A 190 33.62 -13.42 -74.90
N PRO A 191 34.22 -14.57 -74.42
CA PRO A 191 33.61 -15.92 -74.40
C PRO A 191 34.09 -16.98 -73.34
N MET A 192 33.23 -17.99 -73.13
CA MET A 192 33.52 -19.43 -72.92
C MET A 192 34.51 -19.94 -71.84
N ARG A 193 33.91 -20.54 -70.79
CA ARG A 193 33.99 -21.97 -70.43
C ARG A 193 35.39 -22.61 -70.44
N ARG A 194 35.88 -23.04 -69.26
CA ARG A 194 35.99 -24.47 -68.88
C ARG A 194 35.81 -24.65 -67.37
N LEU A 195 34.88 -25.53 -67.04
CA LEU A 195 34.74 -26.26 -65.77
C LEU A 195 36.06 -26.96 -65.42
N ARG A 196 36.28 -27.21 -64.12
CA ARG A 196 37.32 -28.04 -63.46
C ARG A 196 38.19 -27.14 -62.53
N ASP A 197 38.07 -27.15 -61.22
CA ASP A 197 37.70 -28.21 -60.29
C ASP A 197 36.76 -27.71 -59.19
N ASN A 198 35.62 -28.39 -59.07
CA ASN A 198 34.98 -28.57 -57.78
C ASN A 198 35.99 -29.26 -56.86
N ASN A 199 36.56 -28.52 -55.91
CA ASN A 199 36.95 -29.15 -54.66
C ASN A 199 36.67 -28.23 -53.46
N PRO A 200 35.40 -28.10 -53.05
CA PRO A 200 35.07 -27.58 -51.72
C PRO A 200 35.39 -28.60 -50.60
N LEU A 201 36.04 -29.73 -50.91
CA LEU A 201 36.51 -30.68 -49.89
C LEU A 201 37.81 -30.19 -49.25
N ARG A 202 37.67 -29.27 -48.29
CA ARG A 202 38.59 -28.97 -47.16
C ARG A 202 38.15 -27.63 -46.56
N SER A 203 37.09 -27.56 -45.78
CA SER A 203 37.06 -28.08 -44.42
C SER A 203 35.62 -27.94 -43.92
N PHE A 204 34.83 -28.99 -44.09
CA PHE A 204 33.62 -29.15 -43.28
C PHE A 204 34.08 -29.65 -41.92
N LEU A 205 34.62 -28.73 -41.12
CA LEU A 205 34.72 -28.96 -39.70
C LEU A 205 33.35 -28.56 -39.14
N ASN A 206 32.61 -29.55 -38.64
CA ASN A 206 31.70 -29.28 -37.54
C ASN A 206 32.58 -28.78 -36.39
N GLU A 207 32.86 -27.47 -36.36
CA GLU A 207 33.66 -26.88 -35.30
C GLU A 207 32.78 -26.78 -34.06
N SER A 208 32.82 -27.85 -33.27
CA SER A 208 32.49 -27.76 -31.85
C SER A 208 33.71 -27.18 -31.16
N GLU A 209 33.71 -25.88 -30.94
CA GLU A 209 34.80 -25.21 -30.21
C GLU A 209 34.54 -25.36 -28.71
N ILE A 210 35.46 -26.03 -28.02
CA ILE A 210 35.49 -26.08 -26.55
C ILE A 210 36.65 -25.19 -26.11
N GLY A 211 36.32 -24.00 -25.61
CA GLY A 211 37.29 -23.01 -25.13
C GLY A 211 37.31 -22.95 -23.61
N ILE A 212 38.49 -22.82 -23.03
CA ILE A 212 38.68 -22.54 -21.59
C ILE A 212 39.35 -21.18 -21.46
N ASP A 213 38.71 -20.27 -20.74
CA ASP A 213 39.28 -18.97 -20.38
C ASP A 213 39.59 -18.95 -18.88
N VAL A 214 40.80 -18.50 -18.52
CA VAL A 214 41.31 -18.46 -17.15
C VAL A 214 41.67 -17.03 -16.80
N GLU A 215 40.87 -16.41 -15.94
CA GLU A 215 41.09 -15.03 -15.53
C GLU A 215 41.80 -14.98 -14.16
N LEU A 216 43.08 -14.64 -14.17
CA LEU A 216 43.91 -14.55 -12.95
C LEU A 216 43.68 -13.22 -12.21
N PRO A 217 43.56 -13.22 -10.87
CA PRO A 217 43.26 -12.02 -10.09
C PRO A 217 44.53 -11.18 -9.82
N LEU A 218 45.10 -10.57 -10.88
CA LEU A 218 46.35 -9.81 -10.79
C LEU A 218 46.11 -8.33 -10.40
N ASP A 219 45.02 -7.71 -10.88
CA ASP A 219 44.58 -6.36 -10.47
C ASP A 219 43.04 -6.29 -10.48
N ARG A 220 42.43 -6.10 -9.30
CA ARG A 220 40.98 -6.18 -9.08
C ARG A 220 40.41 -5.00 -8.27
N VAL A 221 40.84 -3.77 -8.58
CA VAL A 221 40.40 -2.55 -7.87
C VAL A 221 38.88 -2.34 -7.98
N LEU A 222 38.27 -2.70 -9.11
CA LEU A 222 36.82 -2.58 -9.30
C LEU A 222 36.06 -3.53 -8.36
N GLU A 223 36.47 -4.79 -8.31
CA GLU A 223 35.88 -5.86 -7.49
C GLU A 223 36.10 -5.56 -6.00
N GLN A 224 37.26 -5.01 -5.62
CA GLN A 224 37.49 -4.53 -4.25
C GLN A 224 36.51 -3.43 -3.85
N ASN A 225 36.21 -2.51 -4.77
CA ASN A 225 35.20 -1.49 -4.53
C ASN A 225 33.79 -2.09 -4.44
N ILE A 226 33.47 -3.11 -5.24
CA ILE A 226 32.19 -3.86 -5.16
C ILE A 226 32.07 -4.55 -3.79
N TYR A 227 33.11 -5.24 -3.34
CA TYR A 227 33.16 -5.89 -2.03
C TYR A 227 33.02 -4.89 -0.88
N ARG A 228 33.75 -3.77 -0.91
CA ARG A 228 33.61 -2.69 0.08
C ARG A 228 32.19 -2.13 0.11
N LYS A 229 31.57 -1.91 -1.06
CA LYS A 229 30.16 -1.48 -1.15
C LYS A 229 29.22 -2.52 -0.55
N ALA A 230 29.43 -3.81 -0.81
CA ALA A 230 28.62 -4.89 -0.24
C ALA A 230 28.70 -4.91 1.29
N LEU A 231 29.89 -4.74 1.88
CA LEU A 231 30.06 -4.63 3.33
C LEU A 231 29.36 -3.40 3.92
N ILE A 232 29.45 -2.25 3.25
CA ILE A 232 28.74 -1.04 3.68
C ILE A 232 27.23 -1.28 3.66
N VAL A 233 26.71 -1.88 2.60
CA VAL A 233 25.28 -2.21 2.48
C VAL A 233 24.85 -3.18 3.58
N LEU A 234 25.64 -4.22 3.88
CA LEU A 234 25.35 -5.12 5.01
C LEU A 234 25.26 -4.36 6.33
N SER A 235 26.24 -3.50 6.64
CA SER A 235 26.22 -2.69 7.86
C SER A 235 25.03 -1.73 7.89
N GLN A 236 24.63 -1.16 6.75
CA GLN A 236 23.42 -0.34 6.63
C GLN A 236 22.16 -1.18 6.94
N ARG A 237 22.03 -2.38 6.37
CA ARG A 237 20.87 -3.26 6.63
C ARG A 237 20.77 -3.68 8.10
N GLN A 238 21.89 -3.96 8.75
CA GLN A 238 21.92 -4.27 10.18
C GLN A 238 21.40 -3.09 11.02
N ARG A 239 21.88 -1.86 10.74
CA ARG A 239 21.38 -0.67 11.44
C ARG A 239 19.91 -0.39 11.16
N GLU A 240 19.46 -0.56 9.91
CA GLU A 240 18.05 -0.42 9.53
C GLU A 240 17.15 -1.43 10.27
N TYR A 241 17.64 -2.64 10.55
CA TYR A 241 16.92 -3.64 11.33
C TYR A 241 16.88 -3.29 12.82
N GLU A 242 18.01 -2.89 13.41
CA GLU A 242 18.08 -2.41 14.80
C GLU A 242 17.14 -1.22 15.02
N GLU A 243 17.20 -0.21 14.15
CA GLU A 243 16.33 0.96 14.19
C GLU A 243 14.85 0.58 14.06
N MET A 244 14.53 -0.34 13.14
CA MET A 244 13.15 -0.82 12.99
C MET A 244 12.68 -1.55 14.25
N SER A 245 13.50 -2.41 14.84
CA SER A 245 13.16 -3.14 16.07
C SER A 245 12.86 -2.18 17.23
N ASP A 246 13.66 -1.13 17.38
CA ASP A 246 13.42 -0.08 18.37
C ASP A 246 12.14 0.70 18.06
N TRP A 247 11.90 1.02 16.79
CA TRP A 247 10.69 1.70 16.36
C TRP A 247 9.43 0.86 16.60
N VAL A 248 9.45 -0.44 16.28
CA VAL A 248 8.37 -1.38 16.59
C VAL A 248 8.07 -1.40 18.09
N THR A 249 9.12 -1.47 18.91
CA THR A 249 8.97 -1.47 20.38
C THR A 249 8.29 -0.20 20.87
N LEU A 250 8.70 0.97 20.35
CA LEU A 250 8.10 2.25 20.70
C LEU A 250 6.65 2.37 20.21
N GLU A 251 6.37 1.94 18.98
CA GLU A 251 5.04 1.97 18.37
C GLU A 251 4.05 1.15 19.19
N VAL A 252 4.40 -0.09 19.55
CA VAL A 252 3.53 -0.98 20.33
C VAL A 252 3.29 -0.43 21.73
N ARG A 253 4.33 0.11 22.37
CA ARG A 253 4.22 0.77 23.67
C ARG A 253 3.26 1.96 23.62
N GLN A 254 3.35 2.79 22.58
CA GLN A 254 2.45 3.93 22.43
C GLN A 254 1.01 3.45 22.18
N ALA A 255 0.81 2.49 21.27
CA ALA A 255 -0.50 1.93 20.98
C ALA A 255 -1.17 1.30 22.22
N TYR A 256 -0.39 0.60 23.06
CA TYR A 256 -0.89 0.03 24.31
C TYR A 256 -1.35 1.11 25.31
N ARG A 257 -0.58 2.19 25.42
CA ARG A 257 -0.92 3.33 26.28
C ARG A 257 -2.16 4.06 25.77
N ASP A 258 -2.24 4.30 24.46
CA ASP A 258 -3.38 4.94 23.82
C ASP A 258 -4.67 4.11 24.01
N LEU A 259 -4.58 2.77 23.87
CA LEU A 259 -5.68 1.86 24.14
C LEU A 259 -6.14 1.94 25.61
N THR A 260 -5.18 1.91 26.55
CA THR A 260 -5.48 1.98 27.99
C THR A 260 -6.11 3.31 28.36
N GLU A 261 -5.59 4.41 27.83
CA GLU A 261 -6.13 5.74 28.03
C GLU A 261 -7.54 5.88 27.45
N ALA A 262 -7.77 5.38 26.22
CA ALA A 262 -9.07 5.40 25.57
C ALA A 262 -10.12 4.64 26.40
N ALA A 263 -9.77 3.48 26.97
CA ALA A 263 -10.65 2.71 27.83
C ALA A 263 -11.02 3.46 29.13
N GLU A 264 -10.06 4.08 29.80
CA GLU A 264 -10.34 4.89 31.00
C GLU A 264 -11.16 6.15 30.68
N ARG A 265 -10.85 6.84 29.57
CA ARG A 265 -11.65 7.99 29.10
C ARG A 265 -13.09 7.59 28.81
N TYR A 266 -13.30 6.46 28.15
CA TYR A 266 -14.64 5.93 27.87
C TYR A 266 -15.42 5.65 29.16
N ARG A 267 -14.79 5.04 30.16
CA ARG A 267 -15.41 4.80 31.49
C ARG A 267 -15.85 6.11 32.15
N VAL A 268 -14.99 7.13 32.15
CA VAL A 268 -15.32 8.45 32.73
C VAL A 268 -16.47 9.15 31.99
N GLN A 269 -16.49 9.04 30.67
CA GLN A 269 -17.57 9.62 29.85
C GLN A 269 -18.91 8.94 30.09
N LEU A 270 -18.93 7.61 30.27
CA LEU A 270 -20.14 6.87 30.63
C LEU A 270 -20.70 7.32 31.99
N GLU A 271 -19.86 7.42 33.01
CA GLU A 271 -20.28 7.89 34.34
C GLU A 271 -20.81 9.34 34.29
N SER A 272 -20.17 10.19 33.48
CA SER A 272 -20.63 11.57 33.25
C SER A 272 -22.00 11.63 32.57
N LEU A 273 -22.25 10.74 31.60
CA LEU A 273 -23.54 10.62 30.90
C LEU A 273 -24.65 10.15 31.86
N GLU A 274 -24.39 9.12 32.65
CA GLU A 274 -25.35 8.62 33.64
C GLU A 274 -25.72 9.70 34.68
N LEU A 275 -24.75 10.51 35.11
CA LEU A 275 -25.01 11.63 36.01
C LEU A 275 -25.84 12.72 35.34
N ALA A 276 -25.56 13.04 34.08
CA ALA A 276 -26.31 14.04 33.32
C ALA A 276 -27.78 13.62 33.10
N GLN A 277 -28.03 12.33 32.86
CA GLN A 277 -29.39 11.78 32.68
C GLN A 277 -30.22 11.78 33.97
N LYS A 278 -29.58 11.74 35.14
CA LYS A 278 -30.27 11.77 36.45
C LYS A 278 -30.68 13.18 36.90
N ARG A 279 -30.10 14.23 36.29
CA ARG A 279 -30.38 15.64 36.62
C ARG A 279 -31.59 16.16 35.85
#